data_AF-A0A2V6UAS9-F1
#
_entry.id   AF-A0A2V6UAS9-F1
#
_cell.length_a   1.000
_cell.length_b   1.000
_cell.length_c   1.000
_cell.angle_alpha   90.00
_cell.angle_beta   90.00
_cell.angle_gamma   90.00
#
_symmetry.space_group_name_H-M   'P 1'
#
loop_
_entity.id
_entity.type
_entity.pdbx_description
1 polymer ?
#
loop_
_entity_poly.entity_id
_entity_poly.type
_entity_poly.pdbx_seq_one_letter_code
_entity_poly.pdbx_strand_id
1 'polypeptide(L)'
;TFVDPKGDLHAALQTCRTAKIMLLDPESRGALERARIIPDPAITQESLRRQVREAIDFLAALRTVPQKSIQLKLYPDPPLWKLAILGDYVWVQHYHPGLDVQVLPEYVFVHRQDPTSLFPAFYQYFARRWNDPAIPEYDLMKDELVYRDAAGDEVGRRRFGSTPADPGLGVAHGRSRGGWVRRKVARLISGAIAFRP
;
A
#
# COMPACT_ATOMS: atom_id res chain seq x y z
N THR A 1 -11.81 0.07 -0.05
CA THR A 1 -10.38 -0.35 -0.21
C THR A 1 -9.97 -1.34 0.86
N PHE A 2 -8.72 -1.80 0.86
CA PHE A 2 -8.17 -2.81 1.79
C PHE A 2 -8.44 -2.55 3.29
N VAL A 3 -8.58 -1.28 3.71
CA VAL A 3 -8.90 -0.87 5.09
C VAL A 3 -10.39 -0.57 5.31
N ASP A 4 -11.19 -0.53 4.25
CA ASP A 4 -12.63 -0.33 4.37
C ASP A 4 -13.27 -1.63 4.87
N PRO A 5 -13.84 -1.66 6.09
CA PRO A 5 -14.41 -2.88 6.64
C PRO A 5 -15.55 -3.46 5.81
N LYS A 6 -16.17 -2.63 4.96
CA LYS A 6 -17.27 -3.02 4.06
C LYS A 6 -16.79 -3.45 2.68
N GLY A 7 -15.51 -3.32 2.38
CA GLY A 7 -14.95 -3.68 1.08
C GLY A 7 -14.72 -5.18 0.95
N ASP A 8 -14.98 -5.73 -0.25
CA ASP A 8 -14.82 -7.17 -0.51
C ASP A 8 -13.36 -7.63 -0.30
N LEU A 9 -12.38 -6.79 -0.64
CA LEU A 9 -10.96 -7.07 -0.39
C LEU A 9 -10.64 -7.21 1.11
N HIS A 10 -11.28 -6.40 1.97
CA HIS A 10 -11.07 -6.49 3.42
C HIS A 10 -11.54 -7.83 3.97
N ALA A 11 -12.75 -8.28 3.56
CA ALA A 11 -13.28 -9.59 3.95
C ALA A 11 -12.42 -10.75 3.38
N ALA A 12 -11.95 -10.63 2.15
CA ALA A 12 -11.04 -11.62 1.55
C ALA A 12 -9.72 -11.71 2.32
N LEU A 13 -9.14 -10.58 2.74
CA LEU A 13 -7.93 -10.54 3.55
C LEU A 13 -8.11 -11.15 4.93
N GLN A 14 -9.30 -11.06 5.53
CA GLN A 14 -9.58 -11.72 6.81
C GLN A 14 -9.60 -13.24 6.69
N THR A 15 -10.05 -13.78 5.56
CA THR A 15 -10.25 -15.23 5.37
C THR A 15 -9.09 -15.93 4.66
N CYS A 16 -8.28 -15.22 3.89
CA CYS A 16 -7.17 -15.83 3.16
C CYS A 16 -6.09 -16.39 4.09
N ARG A 17 -5.43 -17.49 3.68
CA ARG A 17 -4.25 -18.02 4.38
C ARG A 17 -2.97 -17.29 3.98
N THR A 18 -2.84 -16.97 2.70
CA THR A 18 -1.65 -16.30 2.15
C THR A 18 -2.04 -15.03 1.41
N ALA A 19 -1.27 -13.97 1.59
CA ALA A 19 -1.41 -12.73 0.83
C ALA A 19 -0.05 -12.13 0.49
N LYS A 20 0.11 -11.68 -0.74
CA LYS A 20 1.22 -10.83 -1.19
C LYS A 20 0.65 -9.51 -1.68
N ILE A 21 1.02 -8.43 -1.02
CA ILE A 21 0.42 -7.11 -1.21
C ILE A 21 1.52 -6.12 -1.51
N MET A 22 1.27 -5.22 -2.45
CA MET A 22 2.18 -4.13 -2.76
C MET A 22 1.43 -2.80 -2.69
N LEU A 23 1.93 -1.87 -1.88
CA LEU A 23 1.37 -0.54 -1.70
C LEU A 23 2.33 0.52 -2.21
N LEU A 24 1.84 1.70 -2.60
CA LEU A 24 2.72 2.82 -2.91
C LEU A 24 3.39 3.32 -1.61
N ASP A 25 4.72 3.48 -1.62
CA ASP A 25 5.44 4.11 -0.52
C ASP A 25 5.04 5.59 -0.43
N PRO A 26 4.44 6.05 0.67
CA PRO A 26 3.97 7.43 0.80
C PRO A 26 5.13 8.45 0.88
N GLU A 27 6.36 8.00 1.10
CA GLU A 27 7.56 8.84 1.07
C GLU A 27 8.18 8.95 -0.31
N SER A 28 7.67 8.22 -1.29
CA SER A 28 8.31 8.16 -2.59
C SER A 28 8.03 9.37 -3.46
N ARG A 29 8.90 9.61 -4.44
CA ARG A 29 8.67 10.61 -5.49
C ARG A 29 7.34 10.35 -6.22
N GLY A 30 7.02 9.09 -6.47
CA GLY A 30 5.74 8.69 -7.06
C GLY A 30 4.51 9.14 -6.28
N ALA A 31 4.53 8.98 -4.95
CA ALA A 31 3.44 9.43 -4.08
C ALA A 31 3.35 10.96 -4.01
N LEU A 32 4.50 11.63 -3.94
CA LEU A 32 4.58 13.09 -3.92
C LEU A 32 4.01 13.71 -5.20
N GLU A 33 4.40 13.20 -6.36
CA GLU A 33 3.87 13.67 -7.65
C GLU A 33 2.38 13.39 -7.78
N ARG A 34 1.90 12.25 -7.27
CA ARG A 34 0.47 11.95 -7.23
C ARG A 34 -0.33 12.99 -6.46
N ALA A 35 0.11 13.34 -5.24
CA ALA A 35 -0.56 14.34 -4.40
C ALA A 35 -0.57 15.73 -5.04
N ARG A 36 0.34 16.01 -5.98
CA ARG A 36 0.37 17.26 -6.75
C ARG A 36 -0.56 17.26 -7.95
N ILE A 37 -0.70 16.13 -8.64
CA ILE A 37 -1.42 16.02 -9.91
C ILE A 37 -2.94 15.90 -9.70
N ILE A 38 -3.38 15.19 -8.66
CA ILE A 38 -4.81 14.99 -8.41
C ILE A 38 -5.42 16.29 -7.87
N PRO A 39 -6.44 16.87 -8.53
CA PRO A 39 -7.05 18.14 -8.13
C PRO A 39 -8.08 17.92 -7.00
N ASP A 40 -7.67 17.24 -5.94
CA ASP A 40 -8.49 17.01 -4.74
C ASP A 40 -7.68 17.43 -3.50
N PRO A 41 -8.13 18.45 -2.74
CA PRO A 41 -7.42 18.94 -1.56
C PRO A 41 -7.34 17.91 -0.42
N ALA A 42 -8.16 16.84 -0.45
CA ALA A 42 -8.06 15.75 0.52
C ALA A 42 -6.89 14.79 0.23
N ILE A 43 -6.33 14.83 -0.99
CA ILE A 43 -5.21 14.00 -1.42
C ILE A 43 -3.91 14.76 -1.17
N THR A 44 -3.33 14.56 0.02
CA THR A 44 -2.08 15.17 0.46
C THR A 44 -1.07 14.08 0.79
N GLN A 45 0.22 14.44 0.87
CA GLN A 45 1.22 13.46 1.32
C GLN A 45 0.89 12.91 2.72
N GLU A 46 0.39 13.75 3.62
CA GLU A 46 -0.02 13.33 4.95
C GLU A 46 -1.21 12.36 4.91
N SER A 47 -2.19 12.60 4.04
CA SER A 47 -3.32 11.70 3.90
C SER A 47 -2.90 10.35 3.29
N LEU A 48 -1.94 10.34 2.36
CA LEU A 48 -1.33 9.11 1.83
C LEU A 48 -0.55 8.34 2.90
N ARG A 49 0.29 9.03 3.71
CA ARG A 49 1.00 8.42 4.86
C ARG A 49 0.03 7.75 5.81
N ARG A 50 -1.06 8.45 6.16
CA ARG A 50 -2.11 7.93 7.05
C ARG A 50 -2.77 6.69 6.44
N GLN A 51 -3.17 6.73 5.17
CA GLN A 51 -3.81 5.58 4.51
C GLN A 51 -2.90 4.35 4.44
N VAL A 52 -1.61 4.54 4.14
CA VAL A 52 -0.64 3.44 4.11
C VAL A 52 -0.38 2.90 5.51
N ARG A 53 -0.31 3.78 6.52
CA ARG A 53 -0.19 3.38 7.93
C ARG A 53 -1.39 2.54 8.39
N GLU A 54 -2.61 3.00 8.13
CA GLU A 54 -3.84 2.25 8.44
C GLU A 54 -3.83 0.87 7.77
N ALA A 55 -3.34 0.76 6.54
CA ALA A 55 -3.19 -0.52 5.84
C ALA A 55 -2.14 -1.42 6.50
N ILE A 56 -0.97 -0.88 6.85
CA ILE A 56 0.09 -1.62 7.55
C ILE A 56 -0.42 -2.17 8.88
N ASP A 57 -1.08 -1.34 9.68
CA ASP A 57 -1.59 -1.73 11.01
C ASP A 57 -2.63 -2.85 10.88
N PHE A 58 -3.52 -2.75 9.89
CA PHE A 58 -4.48 -3.82 9.58
C PHE A 58 -3.79 -5.13 9.19
N LEU A 59 -2.80 -5.08 8.28
CA LEU A 59 -2.07 -6.27 7.84
C LEU A 59 -1.21 -6.88 8.95
N ALA A 60 -0.62 -6.06 9.82
CA ALA A 60 0.13 -6.49 10.98
C ALA A 60 -0.78 -7.22 11.98
N ALA A 61 -1.97 -6.68 12.26
CA ALA A 61 -2.96 -7.34 13.10
C ALA A 61 -3.34 -8.73 12.52
N LEU A 62 -3.57 -8.81 11.20
CA LEU A 62 -3.85 -10.09 10.55
C LEU A 62 -2.68 -11.08 10.66
N ARG A 63 -1.41 -10.65 10.57
CA ARG A 63 -0.25 -11.56 10.74
C ARG A 63 -0.18 -12.25 12.10
N THR A 64 -0.87 -11.74 13.11
CA THR A 64 -0.92 -12.37 14.44
C THR A 64 -1.79 -13.64 14.47
N VAL A 65 -2.66 -13.83 13.46
CA VAL A 65 -3.51 -15.01 13.34
C VAL A 65 -2.65 -16.23 12.96
N PRO A 66 -2.78 -17.37 13.67
CA PRO A 66 -2.04 -18.58 13.36
C PRO A 66 -2.21 -19.02 11.91
N GLN A 67 -1.15 -19.56 11.30
CA GLN A 67 -1.12 -20.08 9.93
C GLN A 67 -1.35 -19.03 8.81
N LYS A 68 -1.44 -17.75 9.16
CA LYS A 68 -1.60 -16.66 8.19
C LYS A 68 -0.23 -16.13 7.76
N SER A 69 0.00 -16.08 6.45
CA SER A 69 1.24 -15.56 5.86
C SER A 69 0.92 -14.35 5.01
N ILE A 70 1.25 -13.16 5.51
CA ILE A 70 1.05 -11.90 4.79
C ILE A 70 2.41 -11.28 4.56
N GLN A 71 2.68 -10.97 3.29
CA GLN A 71 3.89 -10.29 2.86
C GLN A 71 3.49 -8.96 2.23
N LEU A 72 4.26 -7.92 2.56
CA LEU A 72 4.05 -6.58 2.07
C LEU A 72 5.34 -6.06 1.44
N LYS A 73 5.23 -5.40 0.29
CA LYS A 73 6.29 -4.56 -0.30
C LYS A 73 5.76 -3.15 -0.54
N LEU A 74 6.65 -2.16 -0.48
CA LEU A 74 6.29 -0.77 -0.80
C LEU A 74 6.95 -0.32 -2.11
N TYR A 75 6.13 0.06 -3.09
CA TYR A 75 6.55 0.57 -4.38
C TYR A 75 7.14 1.97 -4.28
N PRO A 76 8.31 2.23 -4.90
CA PRO A 76 8.83 3.59 -5.00
C PRO A 76 8.08 4.43 -6.05
N ASP A 77 7.49 3.81 -7.07
CA ASP A 77 6.78 4.52 -8.13
C ASP A 77 5.39 3.92 -8.33
N PRO A 78 4.40 4.72 -8.75
CA PRO A 78 3.05 4.22 -8.88
C PRO A 78 3.00 3.22 -10.03
N PRO A 79 2.56 1.98 -9.78
CA PRO A 79 2.48 0.99 -10.83
C PRO A 79 1.33 1.34 -11.78
N LEU A 80 1.37 0.85 -13.01
CA LEU A 80 0.21 0.89 -13.91
C LEU A 80 -0.99 0.13 -13.33
N TRP A 81 -0.71 -1.00 -12.66
CA TRP A 81 -1.69 -1.86 -12.02
C TRP A 81 -1.40 -1.95 -10.53
N LYS A 82 -2.38 -1.57 -9.71
CA LYS A 82 -2.41 -1.92 -8.30
C LYS A 82 -2.91 -3.35 -8.17
N LEU A 83 -2.09 -4.21 -7.56
CA LEU A 83 -2.32 -5.64 -7.50
C LEU A 83 -2.12 -6.20 -6.10
N ALA A 84 -2.96 -7.16 -5.71
CA ALA A 84 -2.76 -8.01 -4.55
C ALA A 84 -3.08 -9.46 -4.89
N ILE A 85 -2.24 -10.40 -4.45
CA ILE A 85 -2.46 -11.84 -4.62
C ILE A 85 -2.91 -12.44 -3.30
N LEU A 86 -4.08 -13.07 -3.28
CA LEU A 86 -4.68 -13.72 -2.12
C LEU A 86 -4.98 -15.17 -2.50
N GLY A 87 -4.06 -16.09 -2.22
CA GLY A 87 -4.14 -17.46 -2.71
C GLY A 87 -4.30 -17.50 -4.24
N ASP A 88 -5.42 -18.06 -4.71
CA ASP A 88 -5.76 -18.21 -6.14
C ASP A 88 -6.45 -16.99 -6.76
N TYR A 89 -6.49 -15.86 -6.06
CA TYR A 89 -7.17 -14.65 -6.51
C TYR A 89 -6.17 -13.52 -6.74
N VAL A 90 -6.34 -12.79 -7.85
CA VAL A 90 -5.67 -11.50 -8.07
C VAL A 90 -6.70 -10.39 -8.06
N TRP A 91 -6.48 -9.43 -7.16
CA TRP A 91 -7.23 -8.18 -7.09
C TRP A 91 -6.51 -7.14 -7.94
N VAL A 92 -7.25 -6.45 -8.79
CA VAL A 92 -6.73 -5.55 -9.80
C VAL A 92 -7.45 -4.21 -9.76
N GLN A 93 -6.67 -3.14 -9.72
CA GLN A 93 -7.14 -1.78 -9.96
C GLN A 93 -6.20 -1.11 -10.94
N HIS A 94 -6.75 -0.45 -11.96
CA HIS A 94 -5.96 0.43 -12.81
C HIS A 94 -5.55 1.65 -12.01
N TYR A 95 -4.29 2.07 -12.10
CA TYR A 95 -3.83 3.30 -11.48
C TYR A 95 -3.84 4.42 -12.50
N HIS A 96 -4.75 5.38 -12.35
CA HIS A 96 -4.78 6.57 -13.19
C HIS A 96 -3.98 7.72 -12.54
N PRO A 97 -3.11 8.43 -13.28
CA PRO A 97 -2.28 9.50 -12.72
C PRO A 97 -3.07 10.66 -12.12
N GLY A 98 -4.20 11.01 -12.73
CA GLY A 98 -5.03 12.16 -12.33
C GLY A 98 -6.30 11.83 -11.55
N LEU A 99 -6.54 10.56 -11.20
CA LEU A 99 -7.72 10.17 -10.42
C LEU A 99 -7.30 9.42 -9.16
N ASP A 100 -8.04 9.64 -8.08
CA ASP A 100 -7.85 8.84 -6.88
C ASP A 100 -8.18 7.37 -7.15
N VAL A 101 -7.37 6.47 -6.63
CA VAL A 101 -7.53 5.03 -6.84
C VAL A 101 -8.80 4.54 -6.16
N GLN A 102 -9.29 5.25 -5.14
CA GLN A 102 -10.54 4.93 -4.45
C GLN A 102 -11.77 5.04 -5.36
N VAL A 103 -11.72 5.86 -6.44
CA VAL A 103 -12.86 6.03 -7.35
C VAL A 103 -12.79 5.12 -8.58
N LEU A 104 -11.70 4.36 -8.73
CA LEU A 104 -11.50 3.48 -9.88
C LEU A 104 -12.09 2.09 -9.60
N PRO A 105 -12.62 1.41 -10.62
CA PRO A 105 -13.20 0.09 -10.46
C PRO A 105 -12.15 -0.92 -10.02
N GLU A 106 -12.58 -1.85 -9.16
CA GLU A 106 -11.79 -2.97 -8.66
C GLU A 106 -12.30 -4.26 -9.31
N TYR A 107 -11.38 -5.09 -9.78
CA TYR A 107 -11.66 -6.36 -10.45
C TYR A 107 -10.96 -7.50 -9.73
N VAL A 108 -11.58 -8.68 -9.76
CA VAL A 108 -11.01 -9.90 -9.18
C VAL A 108 -10.98 -10.97 -10.25
N PHE A 109 -9.81 -11.57 -10.46
CA PHE A 109 -9.64 -12.71 -11.34
C PHE A 109 -9.23 -13.92 -10.50
N VAL A 110 -9.79 -15.08 -10.84
CA VAL A 110 -9.51 -16.35 -10.19
C VAL A 110 -8.58 -17.17 -11.07
N HIS A 111 -7.59 -17.79 -10.46
CA HIS A 111 -6.73 -18.77 -11.12
C HIS A 111 -7.59 -19.98 -11.51
N ARG A 112 -7.75 -20.17 -12.82
CA ARG A 112 -8.47 -21.29 -13.42
C ARG A 112 -7.63 -21.82 -14.58
N GLN A 113 -7.82 -23.08 -14.93
CA GLN A 113 -7.24 -23.70 -16.14
C GLN A 113 -8.00 -23.25 -17.40
N ASP A 114 -8.18 -21.94 -17.55
CA ASP A 114 -8.83 -21.32 -18.69
C ASP A 114 -7.79 -20.48 -19.45
N PRO A 115 -7.42 -20.86 -20.69
CA PRO A 115 -6.42 -20.15 -21.46
C PRO A 115 -6.86 -18.74 -21.88
N THR A 116 -8.15 -18.41 -21.78
CA THR A 116 -8.69 -17.07 -22.09
C THR A 116 -8.71 -16.13 -20.89
N SER A 117 -8.36 -16.63 -19.69
CA SER A 117 -8.32 -15.85 -18.46
C SER A 117 -7.24 -14.77 -18.52
N LEU A 118 -7.53 -13.60 -17.94
CA LEU A 118 -6.55 -12.53 -17.74
C LEU A 118 -5.68 -12.76 -16.48
N PHE A 119 -6.00 -13.77 -15.65
CA PHE A 119 -5.23 -14.07 -14.44
C PHE A 119 -3.72 -14.23 -14.73
N PRO A 120 -3.28 -15.04 -15.72
CA PRO A 120 -1.85 -15.23 -15.96
C PRO A 120 -1.12 -13.94 -16.33
N ALA A 121 -1.76 -13.05 -17.09
CA ALA A 121 -1.17 -11.76 -17.47
C ALA A 121 -0.95 -10.85 -16.26
N PHE A 122 -1.95 -10.72 -15.39
CA PHE A 122 -1.81 -9.93 -14.15
C PHE A 122 -0.83 -10.57 -13.17
N TYR A 123 -0.85 -11.89 -13.04
CA TYR A 123 0.10 -12.61 -12.20
C TYR A 123 1.53 -12.43 -12.68
N GLN A 124 1.78 -12.49 -13.99
CA GLN A 124 3.12 -12.27 -14.56
C GLN A 124 3.61 -10.85 -14.29
N TYR A 125 2.75 -9.84 -14.47
CA TYR A 125 3.09 -8.47 -14.10
C TYR A 125 3.41 -8.36 -12.60
N PHE A 126 2.56 -8.94 -11.74
CA PHE A 126 2.77 -8.96 -10.30
C PHE A 126 4.09 -9.62 -9.93
N ALA A 127 4.37 -10.82 -10.44
CA ALA A 127 5.57 -11.58 -10.13
C ALA A 127 6.84 -10.83 -10.54
N ARG A 128 6.84 -10.16 -11.71
CA ARG A 128 7.96 -9.32 -12.14
C ARG A 128 8.24 -8.19 -11.17
N ARG A 129 7.20 -7.52 -10.67
CA ARG A 129 7.34 -6.45 -9.67
C ARG A 129 7.71 -7.02 -8.29
N TRP A 130 7.08 -8.10 -7.87
CA TRP A 130 7.32 -8.73 -6.58
C TRP A 130 8.77 -9.19 -6.43
N ASN A 131 9.36 -9.74 -7.49
CA ASN A 131 10.73 -10.24 -7.49
C ASN A 131 11.78 -9.16 -7.82
N ASP A 132 11.39 -7.91 -8.02
CA ASP A 132 12.31 -6.80 -8.22
C ASP A 132 13.02 -6.47 -6.89
N PRO A 133 14.36 -6.63 -6.79
CA PRO A 133 15.10 -6.35 -5.56
C PRO A 133 15.14 -4.86 -5.21
N ALA A 134 14.89 -3.96 -6.17
CA ALA A 134 14.79 -2.53 -5.91
C ALA A 134 13.55 -2.17 -5.07
N ILE A 135 12.61 -3.10 -4.91
CA ILE A 135 11.39 -2.90 -4.12
C ILE A 135 11.55 -3.58 -2.76
N PRO A 136 11.69 -2.80 -1.68
CA PRO A 136 11.92 -3.34 -0.35
C PRO A 136 10.70 -4.11 0.18
N GLU A 137 11.00 -5.14 0.96
CA GLU A 137 10.02 -5.84 1.79
C GLU A 137 9.69 -5.01 3.03
N TYR A 138 8.48 -5.18 3.55
CA TYR A 138 8.05 -4.57 4.79
C TYR A 138 7.93 -5.62 5.88
N ASP A 139 8.74 -5.52 6.93
CA ASP A 139 8.62 -6.32 8.13
C ASP A 139 7.48 -5.78 8.99
N LEU A 140 6.28 -6.35 8.79
CA LEU A 140 5.05 -5.99 9.49
C LEU A 140 5.15 -6.11 11.03
N MET A 141 6.13 -6.84 11.56
CA MET A 141 6.29 -7.01 13.02
C MET A 141 7.26 -6.00 13.62
N LYS A 142 8.22 -5.51 12.84
CA LYS A 142 9.28 -4.60 13.32
C LYS A 142 9.10 -3.16 12.86
N ASP A 143 8.16 -2.90 11.96
CA ASP A 143 7.93 -1.59 11.35
C ASP A 143 9.15 -1.11 10.53
N GLU A 144 9.74 -2.03 9.77
CA GLU A 144 10.99 -1.82 9.04
C GLU A 144 10.84 -2.18 7.56
N LEU A 145 11.48 -1.38 6.71
CA LEU A 145 11.79 -1.75 5.33
C LEU A 145 13.06 -2.59 5.31
N VAL A 146 12.99 -3.74 4.66
CA VAL A 146 14.07 -4.70 4.49
C VAL A 146 14.50 -4.70 3.02
N TYR A 147 15.77 -4.37 2.79
CA TYR A 147 16.37 -4.33 1.47
C TYR A 147 17.11 -5.63 1.22
N ARG A 148 16.88 -6.23 0.06
CA ARG A 148 17.49 -7.48 -0.36
C ARG A 148 18.17 -7.32 -1.71
N ASP A 149 19.26 -8.05 -1.92
CA ASP A 149 19.89 -8.12 -3.24
C ASP A 149 19.17 -9.13 -4.17
N ALA A 150 19.74 -9.34 -5.36
CA ALA A 150 19.20 -10.27 -6.34
C ALA A 150 19.31 -11.75 -5.93
N ALA A 151 20.21 -12.10 -4.99
CA ALA A 151 20.29 -13.44 -4.41
C ALA A 151 19.24 -13.66 -3.31
N GLY A 152 18.61 -12.58 -2.84
CA GLY A 152 17.62 -12.59 -1.76
C GLY A 152 18.24 -12.34 -0.38
N ASP A 153 19.54 -12.07 -0.32
CA ASP A 153 20.26 -11.80 0.91
C ASP A 153 19.91 -10.41 1.42
N GLU A 154 19.76 -10.28 2.74
CA GLU A 154 19.46 -9.00 3.37
C GLU A 154 20.70 -8.10 3.37
N VAL A 155 20.59 -6.94 2.71
CA VAL A 155 21.70 -5.97 2.60
C VAL A 155 21.49 -4.73 3.47
N GLY A 156 20.31 -4.56 4.05
CA GLY A 156 20.04 -3.47 4.98
C GLY A 156 18.60 -3.40 5.47
N ARG A 157 18.39 -2.62 6.53
CA ARG A 157 17.06 -2.31 7.08
C ARG A 157 16.93 -0.82 7.39
N ARG A 158 15.71 -0.31 7.31
CA ARG A 158 15.37 1.07 7.67
C ARG A 158 14.02 1.12 8.37
N ARG A 159 13.91 1.88 9.46
CA ARG A 159 12.61 2.10 10.11
C ARG A 159 11.66 2.87 9.20
N PHE A 160 10.40 2.45 9.12
CA PHE A 160 9.44 3.15 8.29
C PHE A 160 9.09 4.52 8.91
N GLY A 161 9.02 5.57 8.08
CA GLY A 161 8.80 6.95 8.52
C GLY A 161 10.01 7.66 9.15
N SER A 162 11.16 6.99 9.34
CA SER A 162 12.40 7.70 9.62
C SER A 162 12.97 8.29 8.33
N THR A 163 13.21 9.60 8.32
CA THR A 163 14.04 10.27 7.31
C THR A 163 15.39 9.53 7.24
N PRO A 164 15.95 9.28 6.05
CA PRO A 164 17.33 8.81 5.97
C PRO A 164 18.18 9.70 6.86
N ALA A 165 18.98 9.13 7.75
CA ALA A 165 20.03 9.90 8.40
C ALA A 165 20.88 10.47 7.27
N ASP A 166 20.85 11.80 7.14
CA ASP A 166 21.70 12.52 6.21
C ASP A 166 23.13 12.05 6.48
N PRO A 167 23.86 11.46 5.51
CA PRO A 167 25.24 11.01 5.71
C PRO A 167 26.23 12.19 5.80
N GLY A 168 25.83 13.26 6.49
CA GLY A 168 26.66 14.42 6.78
C GLY A 168 25.82 15.55 7.33
N LEU A 169 25.87 15.75 8.65
CA LEU A 169 25.93 17.06 9.33
C LEU A 169 25.61 16.87 10.81
N GLY A 170 26.62 16.42 11.56
CA GLY A 170 26.66 16.69 12.99
C GLY A 170 27.13 18.12 13.21
N VAL A 171 26.22 19.08 13.37
CA VAL A 171 26.42 20.24 14.26
C VAL A 171 25.06 20.74 14.76
N ALA A 172 24.91 20.79 16.08
CA ALA A 172 23.77 21.36 16.77
C ALA A 172 23.73 22.90 16.69
N HIS A 173 22.53 23.49 16.62
CA HIS A 173 21.99 24.46 17.61
C HIS A 173 20.74 25.19 17.07
N GLY A 174 19.76 25.44 17.94
CA GLY A 174 18.84 26.57 17.79
C GLY A 174 17.36 26.29 18.05
N ARG A 175 16.91 26.57 19.28
CA ARG A 175 15.50 26.58 19.72
C ARG A 175 14.66 27.63 18.97
N SER A 176 13.36 27.39 18.81
CA SER A 176 12.29 28.33 19.24
C SER A 176 10.89 27.71 19.15
N ARG A 177 9.98 28.32 19.93
CA ARG A 177 8.64 27.93 20.41
C ARG A 177 7.49 28.37 19.49
N GLY A 178 6.31 27.79 19.74
CA GLY A 178 4.98 28.37 19.49
C GLY A 178 4.23 27.64 18.38
N GLY A 179 2.93 27.34 18.45
CA GLY A 179 1.87 27.66 19.39
C GLY A 179 0.60 26.94 18.91
N TRP A 180 -0.33 26.79 19.84
CA TRP A 180 -1.67 26.19 19.76
C TRP A 180 -2.49 26.61 18.52
N VAL A 181 -3.37 25.72 18.00
CA VAL A 181 -4.83 25.93 17.88
C VAL A 181 -5.51 24.61 17.47
N ARG A 182 -6.46 24.16 18.30
CA ARG A 182 -7.47 23.15 18.00
C ARG A 182 -8.55 23.74 17.07
N ARG A 183 -9.12 22.95 16.14
CA ARG A 183 -10.54 23.08 15.75
C ARG A 183 -11.08 21.80 15.09
N LYS A 184 -12.25 21.36 15.57
CA LYS A 184 -13.12 20.27 15.10
C LYS A 184 -13.84 20.65 13.79
N VAL A 185 -14.08 19.68 12.90
CA VAL A 185 -15.32 19.45 12.11
C VAL A 185 -15.27 17.97 11.64
N ALA A 186 -16.03 16.98 12.13
CA ALA A 186 -17.48 16.70 12.04
C ALA A 186 -18.02 16.36 10.62
N ARG A 187 -17.97 15.05 10.28
CA ARG A 187 -19.06 14.17 9.78
C ARG A 187 -19.77 14.44 8.41
N LEU A 188 -20.14 13.30 7.77
CA LEU A 188 -21.10 13.04 6.66
C LEU A 188 -20.52 13.26 5.24
N ILE A 189 -20.77 12.41 4.23
CA ILE A 189 -22.02 11.72 3.84
C ILE A 189 -21.74 10.31 3.26
N SER A 190 -22.61 9.38 3.64
CA SER A 190 -22.78 8.03 3.08
C SER A 190 -23.50 8.11 1.73
N GLY A 191 -22.96 7.50 0.68
CA GLY A 191 -23.62 7.31 -0.60
C GLY A 191 -23.65 5.84 -0.98
N ALA A 192 -24.74 5.16 -0.61
CA ALA A 192 -25.05 3.81 -1.08
C ALA A 192 -25.71 3.91 -2.47
N ILE A 193 -25.17 3.19 -3.46
CA ILE A 193 -25.96 2.79 -4.63
C ILE A 193 -25.87 1.27 -4.67
N ALA A 194 -26.99 0.66 -4.28
CA ALA A 194 -27.24 -0.75 -4.44
C ALA A 194 -27.58 -1.03 -5.91
N PHE A 195 -26.97 -2.05 -6.49
CA PHE A 195 -27.59 -2.79 -7.59
C PHE A 195 -27.39 -4.28 -7.35
N ARG A 196 -28.50 -4.99 -7.21
CA ARG A 196 -28.67 -6.43 -7.32
C ARG A 196 -29.99 -6.64 -8.07
N PRO A 197 -30.19 -7.77 -8.76
CA PRO A 197 -29.24 -8.68 -9.39
C PRO A 197 -29.10 -8.43 -10.90
#